data_AF-A0A4Y2UIE0-F1
#
_entry.id   AF-A0A4Y2UIE0-F1
#
_cell.length_a   1.000
_cell.length_b   1.000
_cell.length_c   1.000
_cell.angle_alpha   90.00
_cell.angle_beta   90.00
_cell.angle_gamma   90.00
#
_symmetry.space_group_name_H-M   'P 1'
#
loop_
_entity.id
_entity.type
_entity.pdbx_description
1 polymer ?
#
loop_
_entity_poly.entity_id
_entity_poly.type
_entity_poly.pdbx_seq_one_letter_code
_entity_poly.pdbx_strand_id
1 'polypeptide(L)'
;SAVSIASGKKREELKKKTENSIKIGRRRLHSYATQMAFRLVSFATKNSHTIRSQIWKDTSLQNIPSLLENIQPVTHDRKLLKSSKKKQQQSSFLLSNWAQSSNNVNLASFAVLLEIARRGKPFTDVQDRTAKMSSNVTHMQVEDIQLASALSLAIDESCDIKDTAQVTLFVRYMSSQGPKEELLGLLPFLGQTRGEDIANAVQKCLEDNGIDINKIVSIATDGARIMTGIHRGVTSILQKKINHEILMFHCIIHQEALCVQTFPAEIVEVMNLVIKIINSILAKALYHRQFKDFLEEIDSQFSDLLLHNKVRWLSRGNVLQRFALCLSEIKTFLNGKSNEHPELEEDKWLQKFNFMVDITMKLNELNLKLQGKGNPAYALLEVVCFEKKFFFFVEDMVSSKLPHFKNLKQYRDETNATIDTNYFSIALKI
;
A
#
# COMPACT_ATOMS: atom_id res chain seq x y z
N SER A 1 -41.25 -27.89 13.88
CA SER A 1 -40.11 -27.71 14.81
C SER A 1 -38.73 -27.95 14.19
N ALA A 2 -38.58 -28.57 13.00
CA ALA A 2 -37.27 -28.76 12.35
C ALA A 2 -36.82 -27.61 11.41
N VAL A 3 -37.76 -26.81 10.88
CA VAL A 3 -37.47 -25.73 9.90
C VAL A 3 -36.90 -24.45 10.56
N SER A 4 -37.18 -24.20 11.84
CA SER A 4 -36.66 -23.04 12.59
C SER A 4 -35.22 -23.24 13.09
N ILE A 5 -34.78 -24.48 13.30
CA ILE A 5 -33.43 -24.79 13.78
C ILE A 5 -32.41 -24.71 12.64
N ALA A 6 -32.82 -25.06 11.41
CA ALA A 6 -31.99 -24.95 10.22
C ALA A 6 -31.74 -23.50 9.77
N SER A 7 -32.70 -22.59 9.98
CA SER A 7 -32.54 -21.16 9.67
C SER A 7 -31.66 -20.44 10.71
N GLY A 8 -31.72 -20.84 11.98
CA GLY A 8 -30.86 -20.31 13.05
C GLY A 8 -29.37 -20.62 12.85
N LYS A 9 -29.03 -21.88 12.53
CA LYS A 9 -27.63 -22.28 12.28
C LYS A 9 -27.02 -21.61 11.03
N LYS A 10 -27.80 -21.45 9.96
CA LYS A 10 -27.37 -20.72 8.74
C LYS A 10 -27.09 -19.24 9.03
N ARG A 11 -27.88 -18.61 9.92
CA ARG A 11 -27.75 -17.19 10.29
C ARG A 11 -26.54 -16.94 11.21
N GLU A 12 -26.21 -17.87 12.10
CA GLU A 12 -24.99 -17.83 12.92
C GLU A 12 -23.70 -18.09 12.11
N GLU A 13 -23.74 -18.99 11.12
CA GLU A 13 -22.61 -19.18 10.20
C GLU A 13 -22.39 -17.95 9.29
N LEU A 14 -23.46 -17.30 8.84
CA LEU A 14 -23.40 -16.05 8.08
C LEU A 14 -22.82 -14.91 8.92
N LYS A 15 -23.22 -14.77 10.19
CA LYS A 15 -22.67 -13.77 11.13
C LYS A 15 -21.19 -14.00 11.48
N LYS A 16 -20.78 -15.26 11.71
CA LYS A 16 -19.36 -15.60 11.92
C LYS A 16 -18.51 -15.39 10.65
N LYS A 17 -19.08 -15.60 9.46
CA LYS A 17 -18.44 -15.24 8.17
C LYS A 17 -18.30 -13.73 7.98
N THR A 18 -19.27 -12.92 8.42
CA THR A 18 -19.20 -11.46 8.29
C THR A 18 -18.17 -10.85 9.25
N GLU A 19 -18.11 -11.33 10.50
CA GLU A 19 -17.19 -10.79 11.51
C GLU A 19 -15.71 -11.13 11.24
N ASN A 20 -15.42 -12.30 10.67
CA ASN A 20 -14.07 -12.63 10.22
C ASN A 20 -13.65 -11.90 8.93
N SER A 21 -14.60 -11.63 8.01
CA SER A 21 -14.35 -10.77 6.84
C SER A 21 -14.04 -9.32 7.23
N ILE A 22 -14.69 -8.79 8.27
CA ILE A 22 -14.51 -7.41 8.75
C ILE A 22 -13.17 -7.19 9.47
N LYS A 23 -12.63 -8.21 10.17
CA LYS A 23 -11.31 -8.13 10.83
C LYS A 23 -10.13 -8.26 9.86
N ILE A 24 -10.29 -9.01 8.76
CA ILE A 24 -9.21 -9.28 7.80
C ILE A 24 -9.16 -8.23 6.69
N GLY A 25 -10.30 -7.62 6.34
CA GLY A 25 -10.38 -6.45 5.46
C GLY A 25 -9.67 -5.21 6.03
N ARG A 26 -9.63 -5.03 7.36
CA ARG A 26 -9.07 -3.83 8.01
C ARG A 26 -7.56 -3.66 7.86
N ARG A 27 -6.77 -4.74 7.79
CA ARG A 27 -5.31 -4.64 7.56
C ARG A 27 -4.95 -4.39 6.09
N ARG A 28 -5.82 -4.78 5.15
CA ARG A 28 -5.67 -4.46 3.73
C ARG A 28 -6.22 -3.06 3.42
N LEU A 29 -7.35 -2.67 4.01
CA LEU A 29 -7.93 -1.31 3.92
C LEU A 29 -6.96 -0.21 4.36
N HIS A 30 -6.05 -0.48 5.30
CA HIS A 30 -5.04 0.52 5.65
C HIS A 30 -3.99 0.71 4.54
N SER A 31 -3.62 -0.36 3.82
CA SER A 31 -2.79 -0.28 2.61
C SER A 31 -3.53 0.34 1.42
N TYR A 32 -4.87 0.19 1.34
CA TYR A 32 -5.72 0.79 0.29
C TYR A 32 -6.07 2.27 0.56
N ALA A 33 -6.24 2.67 1.82
CA ALA A 33 -6.42 4.07 2.20
C ALA A 33 -5.15 4.91 1.97
N THR A 34 -3.98 4.26 1.92
CA THR A 34 -2.73 4.87 1.45
C THR A 34 -2.66 4.96 -0.07
N GLN A 35 -3.44 4.19 -0.85
CA GLN A 35 -3.26 4.18 -2.31
C GLN A 35 -3.81 5.41 -3.03
N MET A 36 -4.66 6.21 -2.38
CA MET A 36 -5.71 6.84 -3.16
C MET A 36 -5.83 8.36 -3.07
N ALA A 37 -5.00 9.04 -2.28
CA ALA A 37 -4.89 10.48 -2.32
C ALA A 37 -4.57 11.12 -3.68
N PHE A 38 -4.27 10.37 -4.73
CA PHE A 38 -3.68 10.94 -5.92
C PHE A 38 -4.73 11.46 -6.88
N ARG A 39 -4.48 12.67 -7.42
CA ARG A 39 -4.95 13.20 -8.73
C ARG A 39 -6.14 14.16 -8.73
N LEU A 40 -5.82 15.43 -9.02
CA LEU A 40 -6.45 16.28 -10.06
C LEU A 40 -5.83 17.69 -10.09
N VAL A 41 -4.86 17.97 -10.97
CA VAL A 41 -4.50 19.28 -11.57
C VAL A 41 -3.50 18.97 -12.70
N SER A 42 -3.97 18.43 -13.81
CA SER A 42 -3.26 18.50 -15.10
C SER A 42 -3.64 19.78 -15.84
N PHE A 43 -3.78 20.90 -15.12
CA PHE A 43 -4.14 22.20 -15.69
C PHE A 43 -3.10 23.31 -15.45
N ALA A 44 -2.02 23.05 -14.69
CA ALA A 44 -1.04 24.10 -14.37
C ALA A 44 0.24 24.08 -15.24
N THR A 45 0.36 23.20 -16.24
CA THR A 45 1.56 23.15 -17.11
C THR A 45 1.31 23.52 -18.56
N LYS A 46 0.08 23.89 -18.96
CA LYS A 46 -0.14 24.46 -20.30
C LYS A 46 -0.01 25.97 -20.39
N ASN A 47 0.04 26.73 -19.28
CA ASN A 47 0.31 28.18 -19.28
C ASN A 47 0.69 28.67 -17.87
N SER A 48 1.98 28.76 -17.50
CA SER A 48 2.40 29.52 -16.30
C SER A 48 3.85 29.99 -16.33
N HIS A 49 4.28 30.65 -17.40
CA HIS A 49 5.48 31.49 -17.34
C HIS A 49 5.30 32.74 -16.44
N THR A 50 4.07 33.03 -16.01
CA THR A 50 3.71 34.30 -15.35
C THR A 50 3.43 34.20 -13.84
N ILE A 51 3.33 33.00 -13.24
CA ILE A 51 3.02 32.81 -11.80
C ILE A 51 4.23 32.26 -11.04
N ARG A 52 5.45 32.68 -11.41
CA ARG A 52 6.69 32.31 -10.70
C ARG A 52 7.13 33.35 -9.67
N SER A 53 6.62 34.57 -9.69
CA SER A 53 7.14 35.68 -8.86
C SER A 53 6.41 35.92 -7.54
N GLN A 54 5.19 35.40 -7.34
CA GLN A 54 4.35 35.85 -6.22
C GLN A 54 4.37 34.95 -4.98
N ILE A 55 4.70 33.66 -5.10
CA ILE A 55 4.53 32.69 -4.01
C ILE A 55 5.79 32.54 -3.13
N TRP A 56 6.93 33.07 -3.56
CA TRP A 56 8.21 32.95 -2.83
C TRP A 56 8.40 33.93 -1.66
N LYS A 57 7.36 34.69 -1.26
CA LYS A 57 7.50 35.74 -0.24
C LYS A 57 6.95 35.42 1.14
N ASP A 58 6.11 34.40 1.31
CA ASP A 58 5.52 34.11 2.62
C ASP A 58 5.68 32.62 2.95
N THR A 59 6.62 32.32 3.85
CA THR A 59 6.33 31.87 5.23
C THR A 59 7.58 31.15 5.77
N SER A 60 8.37 31.89 6.53
CA SER A 60 9.48 31.43 7.34
C SER A 60 9.00 30.87 8.68
N LEU A 61 9.59 29.73 9.07
CA LEU A 61 10.02 29.36 10.44
C LEU A 61 8.99 29.14 11.59
N GLN A 62 9.21 27.99 12.26
CA GLN A 62 9.34 27.78 13.72
C GLN A 62 8.20 27.18 14.58
N ASN A 63 8.57 26.04 15.20
CA ASN A 63 8.38 25.61 16.60
C ASN A 63 7.22 24.68 17.03
N ILE A 64 7.64 23.52 17.55
CA ILE A 64 7.04 22.58 18.54
C ILE A 64 7.97 22.70 19.79
N PRO A 65 7.58 22.68 21.10
CA PRO A 65 6.99 21.50 21.78
C PRO A 65 6.21 21.67 23.12
N SER A 66 5.69 20.51 23.60
CA SER A 66 5.58 20.05 25.01
C SER A 66 4.31 20.34 25.83
N LEU A 67 3.75 19.28 26.45
CA LEU A 67 3.26 19.24 27.84
C LEU A 67 2.66 17.87 28.21
N LEU A 68 3.33 17.13 29.11
CA LEU A 68 2.83 16.56 30.38
C LEU A 68 3.45 15.20 30.77
N GLU A 69 4.50 15.29 31.59
CA GLU A 69 4.88 14.32 32.61
C GLU A 69 4.05 14.57 33.88
N ASN A 70 3.55 13.50 34.52
CA ASN A 70 3.78 13.15 35.94
C ASN A 70 2.69 12.21 36.48
N ILE A 71 3.12 11.08 37.08
CA ILE A 71 2.74 10.53 38.40
C ILE A 71 3.31 9.10 38.52
N GLN A 72 4.10 8.86 39.58
CA GLN A 72 4.72 7.57 39.98
C GLN A 72 4.00 6.92 41.19
N PRO A 73 4.23 5.63 41.49
CA PRO A 73 3.24 4.69 42.05
C PRO A 73 3.45 4.28 43.52
N VAL A 74 2.45 3.62 44.12
CA VAL A 74 2.58 2.89 45.40
C VAL A 74 2.23 1.40 45.24
N THR A 75 3.07 0.54 45.83
CA THR A 75 3.06 -0.93 45.86
C THR A 75 2.25 -1.46 47.06
N HIS A 76 1.40 -2.49 46.95
CA HIS A 76 1.79 -3.89 47.15
C HIS A 76 0.65 -4.86 46.74
N ASP A 77 0.89 -5.74 45.76
CA ASP A 77 0.45 -7.15 45.76
C ASP A 77 1.15 -7.88 44.59
N ARG A 78 2.36 -8.37 44.88
CA ARG A 78 3.32 -8.90 43.91
C ARG A 78 3.27 -10.43 43.92
N LYS A 79 2.38 -11.02 43.13
CA LYS A 79 2.65 -12.28 42.38
C LYS A 79 1.59 -12.65 41.34
N LEU A 80 0.35 -12.16 41.45
CA LEU A 80 -0.67 -12.26 40.39
C LEU A 80 -0.67 -11.09 39.39
N LEU A 81 0.00 -9.98 39.73
CA LEU A 81 0.01 -8.74 38.95
C LEU A 81 1.01 -8.73 37.76
N LYS A 82 2.01 -9.63 37.73
CA LYS A 82 3.04 -9.66 36.66
C LYS A 82 2.52 -10.24 35.34
N SER A 83 1.59 -11.20 35.37
CA SER A 83 0.97 -11.73 34.14
C SER A 83 -0.09 -10.78 33.58
N SER A 84 -0.81 -10.08 34.46
CA SER A 84 -1.84 -9.10 34.07
C SER A 84 -1.22 -7.80 33.54
N LYS A 85 -0.16 -7.26 34.17
CA LYS A 85 0.56 -6.07 33.64
C LYS A 85 1.29 -6.34 32.32
N LYS A 86 1.86 -7.52 32.08
CA LYS A 86 2.45 -7.89 30.76
C LYS A 86 1.38 -7.94 29.67
N LYS A 87 0.20 -8.50 29.95
CA LYS A 87 -0.94 -8.50 29.02
C LYS A 87 -1.50 -7.09 28.81
N GLN A 88 -1.55 -6.26 29.85
CA GLN A 88 -2.08 -4.90 29.78
C GLN A 88 -1.13 -3.95 29.02
N GLN A 89 0.19 -4.05 29.23
CA GLN A 89 1.21 -3.32 28.45
C GLN A 89 1.31 -3.80 27.00
N GLN A 90 1.20 -5.11 26.72
CA GLN A 90 1.08 -5.61 25.34
C GLN A 90 -0.20 -5.11 24.68
N SER A 91 -1.33 -5.09 25.40
CA SER A 91 -2.59 -4.59 24.86
C SER A 91 -2.57 -3.06 24.66
N SER A 92 -1.93 -2.29 25.55
CA SER A 92 -1.81 -0.83 25.40
C SER A 92 -0.83 -0.44 24.29
N PHE A 93 0.24 -1.23 24.08
CA PHE A 93 1.18 -1.06 22.98
C PHE A 93 0.58 -1.46 21.62
N LEU A 94 -0.23 -2.53 21.61
CA LEU A 94 -1.03 -2.90 20.43
C LEU A 94 -2.09 -1.85 20.12
N LEU A 95 -2.71 -1.23 21.14
CA LEU A 95 -3.69 -0.16 21.02
C LEU A 95 -3.08 1.18 20.56
N SER A 96 -1.90 1.55 21.06
CA SER A 96 -1.21 2.78 20.63
C SER A 96 -0.76 2.69 19.17
N ASN A 97 -0.28 1.51 18.73
CA ASN A 97 0.05 1.26 17.33
C ASN A 97 -1.20 1.18 16.43
N TRP A 98 -2.36 0.77 16.96
CA TRP A 98 -3.63 0.73 16.22
C TRP A 98 -4.27 2.11 16.04
N ALA A 99 -4.13 2.98 17.05
CA ALA A 99 -4.67 4.34 17.02
C ALA A 99 -3.92 5.24 16.01
N GLN A 100 -2.64 4.94 15.75
CA GLN A 100 -1.85 5.61 14.73
C GLN A 100 -2.16 5.12 13.29
N SER A 101 -2.92 4.03 13.13
CA SER A 101 -3.06 3.30 11.86
C SER A 101 -4.50 3.15 11.35
N SER A 102 -5.45 4.03 11.68
CA SER A 102 -6.83 3.81 11.25
C SER A 102 -7.64 5.07 10.94
N ASN A 103 -8.40 5.01 9.85
CA ASN A 103 -9.44 5.96 9.47
C ASN A 103 -10.33 6.32 10.67
N ASN A 104 -10.76 7.59 10.75
CA ASN A 104 -11.66 8.13 11.79
C ASN A 104 -12.89 7.25 12.07
N VAL A 105 -13.41 6.52 11.07
CA VAL A 105 -14.58 5.63 11.21
C VAL A 105 -14.28 4.39 12.06
N ASN A 106 -13.07 3.82 11.98
CA ASN A 106 -12.69 2.64 12.76
C ASN A 106 -12.34 3.01 14.20
N LEU A 107 -11.72 4.18 14.40
CA LEU A 107 -11.50 4.76 15.74
C LEU A 107 -12.83 5.13 16.41
N ALA A 108 -13.76 5.75 15.68
CA ALA A 108 -15.09 6.06 16.20
C ALA A 108 -15.88 4.78 16.53
N SER A 109 -15.87 3.78 15.64
CA SER A 109 -16.52 2.49 15.88
C SER A 109 -15.90 1.75 17.08
N PHE A 110 -14.58 1.81 17.23
CA PHE A 110 -13.87 1.18 18.34
C PHE A 110 -14.08 1.93 19.66
N ALA A 111 -14.06 3.27 19.66
CA ALA A 111 -14.35 4.09 20.83
C ALA A 111 -15.79 3.89 21.32
N VAL A 112 -16.74 3.80 20.38
CA VAL A 112 -18.15 3.48 20.69
C VAL A 112 -18.29 2.05 21.23
N LEU A 113 -17.62 1.07 20.61
CA LEU A 113 -17.57 -0.32 21.11
C LEU A 113 -16.99 -0.40 22.53
N LEU A 114 -15.90 0.33 22.80
CA LEU A 114 -15.22 0.34 24.09
C LEU A 114 -16.09 0.99 25.18
N GLU A 115 -16.75 2.09 24.86
CA GLU A 115 -17.64 2.81 25.77
C GLU A 115 -18.92 2.03 26.07
N ILE A 116 -19.43 1.27 25.10
CA ILE A 116 -20.60 0.41 25.27
C ILE A 116 -20.25 -0.89 26.01
N ALA A 117 -19.06 -1.46 25.78
CA ALA A 117 -18.54 -2.59 26.54
C ALA A 117 -18.33 -2.22 28.02
N ARG A 118 -17.86 -1.00 28.31
CA ARG A 118 -17.80 -0.44 29.67
C ARG A 118 -19.17 -0.33 30.34
N ARG A 119 -20.26 -0.24 29.57
CA ARG A 119 -21.65 -0.12 30.05
C ARG A 119 -22.43 -1.44 30.08
N GLY A 120 -21.79 -2.57 29.78
CA GLY A 120 -22.38 -3.91 29.96
C GLY A 120 -23.57 -4.26 29.05
N LYS A 121 -23.70 -3.63 27.88
CA LYS A 121 -24.83 -3.89 26.96
C LYS A 121 -24.65 -5.15 26.10
N PRO A 122 -25.75 -5.83 25.71
CA PRO A 122 -25.70 -7.07 24.92
C PRO A 122 -25.20 -6.87 23.48
N PHE A 123 -24.52 -7.89 22.94
CA PHE A 123 -23.88 -7.90 21.62
C PHE A 123 -24.82 -7.66 20.43
N THR A 124 -26.11 -7.98 20.57
CA THR A 124 -27.15 -7.72 19.55
C THR A 124 -27.46 -6.23 19.40
N ASP A 125 -27.46 -5.46 20.49
CA ASP A 125 -27.59 -3.99 20.48
C ASP A 125 -26.37 -3.35 19.79
N VAL A 126 -25.20 -3.93 19.97
CA VAL A 126 -23.95 -3.46 19.34
C VAL A 126 -23.96 -3.62 17.82
N GLN A 127 -24.40 -4.78 17.31
CA GLN A 127 -24.52 -5.02 15.88
C GLN A 127 -25.55 -4.08 15.24
N ASP A 128 -26.71 -3.89 15.88
CA ASP A 128 -27.77 -3.01 15.37
C ASP A 128 -27.33 -1.53 15.35
N ARG A 129 -26.66 -1.06 16.41
CA ARG A 129 -26.16 0.32 16.47
C ARG A 129 -25.03 0.58 15.48
N THR A 130 -24.16 -0.41 15.27
CA THR A 130 -23.10 -0.31 14.25
C THR A 130 -23.70 -0.25 12.85
N ALA A 131 -24.74 -1.04 12.57
CA ALA A 131 -25.46 -0.99 11.30
C ALA A 131 -26.13 0.38 11.08
N LYS A 132 -26.82 0.92 12.09
CA LYS A 132 -27.45 2.26 12.03
C LYS A 132 -26.44 3.39 11.86
N MET A 133 -25.31 3.33 12.56
CA MET A 133 -24.25 4.31 12.38
C MET A 133 -23.63 4.23 10.99
N SER A 134 -23.39 3.02 10.49
CA SER A 134 -22.88 2.81 9.13
C SER A 134 -23.86 3.35 8.10
N SER A 135 -25.16 3.06 8.23
CA SER A 135 -26.18 3.57 7.30
C SER A 135 -26.25 5.09 7.32
N ASN A 136 -26.16 5.72 8.50
CA ASN A 136 -26.15 7.18 8.60
C ASN A 136 -24.91 7.79 7.96
N VAL A 137 -23.73 7.21 8.16
CA VAL A 137 -22.49 7.67 7.53
C VAL A 137 -22.57 7.53 6.01
N THR A 138 -23.05 6.39 5.51
CA THR A 138 -23.24 6.17 4.07
C THR A 138 -24.25 7.14 3.49
N HIS A 139 -25.36 7.42 4.19
CA HIS A 139 -26.35 8.41 3.75
C HIS A 139 -25.73 9.79 3.61
N MET A 140 -25.04 10.29 4.65
CA MET A 140 -24.38 11.59 4.60
C MET A 140 -23.30 11.66 3.51
N GLN A 141 -22.55 10.57 3.30
CA GLN A 141 -21.56 10.49 2.22
C GLN A 141 -22.24 10.62 0.84
N VAL A 142 -23.31 9.87 0.60
CA VAL A 142 -24.04 9.89 -0.67
C VAL A 142 -24.68 11.25 -0.93
N GLU A 143 -25.29 11.87 0.07
CA GLU A 143 -25.82 13.24 -0.03
C GLU A 143 -24.73 14.24 -0.43
N ASP A 144 -23.57 14.20 0.24
CA ASP A 144 -22.41 15.04 -0.08
C ASP A 144 -21.94 14.83 -1.54
N ILE A 145 -21.90 13.58 -2.02
CA ILE A 145 -21.50 13.23 -3.39
C ILE A 145 -22.55 13.72 -4.40
N GLN A 146 -23.84 13.56 -4.08
CA GLN A 146 -24.94 14.02 -4.91
C GLN A 146 -24.94 15.55 -5.07
N LEU A 147 -24.54 16.30 -4.04
CA LEU A 147 -24.44 17.75 -4.08
C LEU A 147 -23.22 18.25 -4.87
N ALA A 148 -22.17 17.43 -5.01
CA ALA A 148 -20.98 17.83 -5.74
C ALA A 148 -21.30 18.13 -7.22
N SER A 149 -20.64 19.15 -7.76
CA SER A 149 -20.78 19.54 -9.17
C SER A 149 -19.94 18.68 -10.12
N ALA A 150 -18.87 18.07 -9.61
CA ALA A 150 -17.94 17.25 -10.37
C ALA A 150 -17.34 16.15 -9.50
N LEU A 151 -17.15 14.98 -10.09
CA LEU A 151 -16.69 13.75 -9.45
C LEU A 151 -15.55 13.11 -10.25
N SER A 152 -14.63 12.47 -9.54
CA SER A 152 -13.63 11.58 -10.13
C SER A 152 -13.82 10.18 -9.59
N LEU A 153 -13.74 9.18 -10.46
CA LEU A 153 -13.81 7.78 -10.07
C LEU A 153 -12.43 7.14 -10.08
N ALA A 154 -12.18 6.27 -9.10
CA ALA A 154 -11.11 5.29 -9.15
C ALA A 154 -11.73 3.90 -9.12
N ILE A 155 -11.38 3.09 -10.13
CA ILE A 155 -11.92 1.74 -10.34
C ILE A 155 -10.73 0.77 -10.33
N ASP A 156 -10.73 -0.13 -9.36
CA ASP A 156 -9.70 -1.15 -9.20
C ASP A 156 -10.33 -2.53 -9.03
N GLU A 157 -9.82 -3.53 -9.76
CA GLU A 157 -10.25 -4.92 -9.64
C GLU A 157 -9.26 -5.69 -8.76
N SER A 158 -9.76 -6.43 -7.78
CA SER A 158 -8.94 -7.32 -6.98
C SER A 158 -9.66 -8.62 -6.69
N CYS A 159 -8.92 -9.71 -6.50
CA CYS A 159 -9.48 -10.99 -6.08
C CYS A 159 -9.40 -11.13 -4.55
N ASP A 160 -10.49 -11.56 -3.93
CA ASP A 160 -10.49 -11.93 -2.52
C ASP A 160 -9.82 -13.30 -2.28
N ILE A 161 -9.73 -13.72 -1.01
CA ILE A 161 -9.06 -14.99 -0.64
C ILE A 161 -9.82 -16.25 -1.12
N LYS A 162 -11.02 -16.09 -1.65
CA LYS A 162 -11.85 -17.16 -2.23
C LYS A 162 -11.92 -17.04 -3.74
N ASP A 163 -10.99 -16.31 -4.34
CA ASP A 163 -10.91 -16.03 -5.78
C ASP A 163 -12.18 -15.37 -6.34
N THR A 164 -12.94 -14.66 -5.49
CA THR A 164 -14.05 -13.83 -5.96
C THR A 164 -13.50 -12.47 -6.35
N ALA A 165 -13.66 -12.10 -7.62
CA ALA A 165 -13.29 -10.77 -8.10
C ALA A 165 -14.20 -9.72 -7.45
N GLN A 166 -13.61 -8.62 -7.00
CA GLN A 166 -14.28 -7.49 -6.41
C GLN A 166 -13.76 -6.23 -7.06
N VAL A 167 -14.68 -5.43 -7.58
CA VAL A 167 -14.37 -4.09 -8.08
C VAL A 167 -14.57 -3.11 -6.95
N THR A 168 -13.51 -2.39 -6.62
CA THR A 168 -13.53 -1.32 -5.65
C THR A 168 -13.80 -0.01 -6.40
N LEU A 169 -14.88 0.66 -6.02
CA LEU A 169 -15.30 1.93 -6.59
C LEU A 169 -15.14 3.03 -5.56
N PHE A 170 -14.25 3.96 -5.86
CA PHE A 170 -14.00 5.11 -5.03
C PHE A 170 -14.37 6.39 -5.76
N VAL A 171 -14.81 7.39 -5.01
CA VAL A 171 -15.17 8.70 -5.51
C VAL A 171 -14.39 9.80 -4.81
N ARG A 172 -13.85 10.72 -5.60
CA ARG A 172 -13.22 11.95 -5.12
C ARG A 172 -14.02 13.14 -5.61
N TYR A 173 -14.29 14.08 -4.71
CA TYR A 173 -15.16 15.21 -4.97
C TYR A 173 -14.80 16.40 -4.07
N MET A 174 -15.33 17.58 -4.39
CA MET A 174 -15.17 18.78 -3.57
C MET A 174 -16.40 18.96 -2.69
N SER A 175 -16.18 18.95 -1.37
CA SER A 175 -17.21 19.30 -0.39
C SER A 175 -17.00 20.72 0.12
N SER A 176 -17.93 21.22 0.93
CA SER A 176 -17.77 22.49 1.66
C SER A 176 -16.55 22.52 2.60
N GLN A 177 -16.05 21.35 3.02
CA GLN A 177 -14.89 21.19 3.90
C GLN A 177 -13.58 20.95 3.13
N GLY A 178 -13.63 21.01 1.79
CA GLY A 178 -12.50 20.72 0.91
C GLY A 178 -12.60 19.35 0.21
N PRO A 179 -11.50 18.87 -0.40
CA PRO A 179 -11.50 17.65 -1.18
C PRO A 179 -11.73 16.44 -0.29
N LYS A 180 -12.75 15.64 -0.62
CA LYS A 180 -13.08 14.39 0.04
C LYS A 180 -12.86 13.22 -0.90
N GLU A 181 -12.62 12.07 -0.29
CA GLU A 181 -12.30 10.83 -0.97
C GLU A 181 -12.90 9.69 -0.15
N GLU A 182 -13.86 9.00 -0.76
CA GLU A 182 -14.73 8.05 -0.06
C GLU A 182 -14.94 6.79 -0.90
N LEU A 183 -15.05 5.65 -0.20
CA LEU A 183 -15.39 4.37 -0.83
C LEU A 183 -16.89 4.37 -1.13
N LEU A 184 -17.24 4.39 -2.42
CA LEU A 184 -18.64 4.35 -2.85
C LEU A 184 -19.18 2.91 -2.86
N GLY A 185 -18.35 1.94 -3.24
CA GLY A 185 -18.81 0.55 -3.30
C GLY A 185 -17.69 -0.49 -3.41
N LEU A 186 -17.99 -1.69 -2.91
CA LEU A 186 -17.28 -2.93 -3.19
C LEU A 186 -18.25 -3.84 -3.94
N LEU A 187 -18.00 -4.05 -5.22
CA LEU A 187 -18.90 -4.73 -6.14
C LEU A 187 -18.37 -6.16 -6.38
N PRO A 188 -18.93 -7.19 -5.72
CA PRO A 188 -18.48 -8.56 -5.91
C PRO A 188 -19.02 -9.15 -7.23
N PHE A 189 -18.18 -9.88 -7.94
CA PHE A 189 -18.52 -10.57 -9.18
C PHE A 189 -18.43 -12.09 -8.99
N LEU A 190 -19.56 -12.77 -9.25
CA LEU A 190 -19.66 -14.23 -9.26
C LEU A 190 -19.68 -14.70 -10.71
N GLY A 191 -18.52 -14.78 -11.36
CA GLY A 191 -18.42 -15.25 -12.74
C GLY A 191 -17.40 -14.48 -13.57
N GLN A 192 -17.81 -14.01 -14.75
CA GLN A 192 -16.94 -13.30 -15.69
C GLN A 192 -16.78 -11.84 -15.26
N THR A 193 -15.60 -11.27 -15.49
CA THR A 193 -15.26 -9.89 -15.14
C THR A 193 -15.04 -9.04 -16.38
N ARG A 194 -15.83 -9.21 -17.45
CA ARG A 194 -15.62 -8.45 -18.69
C ARG A 194 -15.76 -6.95 -18.41
N GLY A 195 -15.10 -6.12 -19.20
CA GLY A 195 -15.22 -4.66 -19.05
C GLY A 195 -16.68 -4.15 -19.13
N GLU A 196 -17.53 -4.85 -19.89
CA GLU A 196 -18.99 -4.62 -19.93
C GLU A 196 -19.68 -4.90 -18.59
N ASP A 197 -19.35 -6.03 -17.94
CA ASP A 197 -19.91 -6.41 -16.65
C ASP A 197 -19.53 -5.39 -15.57
N ILE A 198 -18.25 -4.98 -15.57
CA ILE A 198 -17.72 -3.97 -14.63
C ILE A 198 -18.39 -2.61 -14.87
N ALA A 199 -18.46 -2.15 -16.12
CA ALA A 199 -19.08 -0.86 -16.44
C ALA A 199 -20.56 -0.82 -16.07
N ASN A 200 -21.30 -1.91 -16.30
CA ASN A 200 -22.70 -2.00 -15.92
C ASN A 200 -22.88 -2.02 -14.39
N ALA A 201 -22.02 -2.70 -13.65
CA ALA A 201 -22.07 -2.68 -12.19
C ALA A 201 -21.73 -1.30 -11.61
N VAL A 202 -20.74 -0.60 -12.19
CA VAL A 202 -20.40 0.78 -11.82
C VAL A 202 -21.57 1.71 -12.08
N GLN A 203 -22.19 1.62 -13.26
CA GLN A 203 -23.38 2.41 -13.58
C GLN A 203 -24.52 2.13 -12.62
N LYS A 204 -24.84 0.86 -12.39
CA LYS A 204 -25.88 0.47 -11.44
C LYS A 204 -25.60 1.00 -10.04
N CYS A 205 -24.35 0.95 -9.58
CA CYS A 205 -23.95 1.51 -8.29
C CYS A 205 -24.19 3.03 -8.22
N LEU A 206 -23.91 3.77 -9.30
CA LEU A 206 -24.21 5.21 -9.37
C LEU A 206 -25.72 5.47 -9.35
N GLU A 207 -26.50 4.72 -10.13
CA GLU A 207 -27.97 4.81 -10.18
C GLU A 207 -28.63 4.48 -8.85
N ASP A 208 -28.22 3.39 -8.20
CA ASP A 208 -28.71 2.97 -6.88
C ASP A 208 -28.43 4.03 -5.79
N ASN A 209 -27.38 4.86 -5.97
CA ASN A 209 -27.03 5.97 -5.09
C ASN A 209 -27.53 7.33 -5.60
N GLY A 210 -28.34 7.38 -6.67
CA GLY A 210 -28.86 8.63 -7.23
C GLY A 210 -27.79 9.61 -7.73
N ILE A 211 -26.61 9.12 -8.11
CA ILE A 211 -25.50 9.92 -8.61
C ILE A 211 -25.61 10.06 -10.12
N ASP A 212 -25.71 11.28 -10.63
CA ASP A 212 -25.70 11.55 -12.06
C ASP A 212 -24.32 11.23 -12.67
N ILE A 213 -24.31 10.30 -13.63
CA ILE A 213 -23.12 9.86 -14.34
C ILE A 213 -22.44 11.02 -15.10
N ASN A 214 -23.19 12.05 -15.51
CA ASN A 214 -22.66 13.23 -16.20
C ASN A 214 -21.88 14.18 -15.28
N LYS A 215 -21.77 13.89 -13.98
CA LYS A 215 -20.88 14.61 -13.07
C LYS A 215 -19.45 14.07 -13.09
N ILE A 216 -19.21 12.92 -13.73
CA ILE A 216 -17.90 12.26 -13.72
C ILE A 216 -16.97 12.94 -14.71
N VAL A 217 -16.01 13.70 -14.21
CA VAL A 217 -15.00 14.41 -15.02
C VAL A 217 -13.75 13.57 -15.30
N SER A 218 -13.50 12.53 -14.50
CA SER A 218 -12.35 11.67 -14.71
C SER A 218 -12.50 10.26 -14.13
N ILE A 219 -11.77 9.32 -14.71
CA ILE A 219 -11.69 7.93 -14.27
C ILE A 219 -10.23 7.49 -14.20
N ALA A 220 -9.82 6.94 -13.07
CA ALA A 220 -8.52 6.31 -12.86
C ALA A 220 -8.65 4.79 -12.75
N THR A 221 -7.79 4.05 -13.46
CA THR A 221 -7.77 2.57 -13.46
C THR A 221 -6.34 2.05 -13.42
N ASP A 222 -6.15 0.76 -13.16
CA ASP A 222 -4.86 0.06 -13.23
C ASP A 222 -4.28 -0.05 -14.65
N GLY A 223 -4.99 0.44 -15.67
CA GLY A 223 -4.53 0.43 -17.06
C GLY A 223 -4.73 -0.91 -17.77
N ALA A 224 -5.26 -1.94 -17.11
CA ALA A 224 -5.50 -3.24 -17.71
C ALA A 224 -6.41 -3.11 -18.95
N ARG A 225 -6.23 -3.98 -19.96
CA ARG A 225 -7.03 -3.95 -21.20
C ARG A 225 -8.54 -4.02 -20.95
N ILE A 226 -8.95 -4.67 -19.86
CA ILE A 226 -10.34 -4.79 -19.45
C ILE A 226 -10.92 -3.46 -18.95
N MET A 227 -10.07 -2.58 -18.42
CA MET A 227 -10.41 -1.24 -17.96
C MET A 227 -10.32 -0.21 -19.09
N THR A 228 -9.27 -0.27 -19.91
CA THR A 228 -8.90 0.81 -20.86
C THR A 228 -9.09 0.47 -22.34
N GLY A 229 -9.54 -0.74 -22.68
CA GLY A 229 -9.70 -1.18 -24.06
C GLY A 229 -10.68 -0.33 -24.87
N ILE A 230 -10.28 0.09 -26.08
CA ILE A 230 -11.00 1.07 -26.92
C ILE A 230 -12.48 0.72 -27.16
N HIS A 231 -12.80 -0.56 -27.36
CA HIS A 231 -14.17 -0.98 -27.70
C HIS A 231 -14.95 -1.54 -26.51
N ARG A 232 -14.29 -2.27 -25.62
CA ARG A 232 -14.90 -3.06 -24.52
C ARG A 232 -14.34 -2.76 -23.14
N GLY A 233 -13.48 -1.75 -23.02
CA GLY A 233 -12.93 -1.30 -21.75
C GLY A 233 -13.96 -0.54 -20.94
N VAL A 234 -13.90 -0.66 -19.62
CA VAL A 234 -14.77 0.07 -18.68
C VAL A 234 -14.82 1.56 -18.99
N THR A 235 -13.66 2.20 -19.15
CA THR A 235 -13.58 3.65 -19.39
C THR A 235 -14.21 4.03 -20.73
N SER A 236 -13.97 3.25 -21.79
CA SER A 236 -14.56 3.49 -23.11
C SER A 236 -16.07 3.28 -23.14
N ILE A 237 -16.60 2.35 -22.34
CA ILE A 237 -18.04 2.13 -22.20
C ILE A 237 -18.69 3.28 -21.43
N LEU A 238 -18.08 3.73 -20.32
CA LEU A 238 -18.57 4.86 -19.54
C LEU A 238 -18.51 6.17 -20.34
N GLN A 239 -17.43 6.41 -21.10
CA GLN A 239 -17.30 7.58 -21.98
C GLN A 239 -18.43 7.68 -23.00
N LYS A 240 -18.97 6.57 -23.50
CA LYS A 240 -20.11 6.58 -24.44
C LYS A 240 -21.44 6.99 -23.78
N LYS A 241 -21.55 6.84 -22.46
CA LYS A 241 -22.76 7.15 -21.68
C LYS A 241 -22.73 8.56 -21.10
N ILE A 242 -21.55 9.16 -20.98
CA ILE A 242 -21.34 10.51 -20.47
C ILE A 242 -21.38 11.51 -21.63
N ASN A 243 -22.11 12.61 -21.46
CA ASN A 243 -22.36 13.59 -22.52
C ASN A 243 -21.20 14.56 -22.79
N HIS A 244 -20.06 14.39 -22.10
CA HIS A 244 -18.86 15.20 -22.26
C HIS A 244 -17.60 14.32 -22.22
N GLU A 245 -16.47 14.88 -22.63
CA GLU A 245 -15.19 14.17 -22.58
C GLU A 245 -14.75 13.94 -21.12
N ILE A 246 -14.27 12.73 -20.81
CA ILE A 246 -13.75 12.37 -19.49
C ILE A 246 -12.23 12.19 -19.55
N LEU A 247 -11.56 12.65 -18.50
CA LEU A 247 -10.12 12.42 -18.37
C LEU A 247 -9.85 10.99 -17.88
N MET A 248 -9.14 10.20 -18.68
CA MET A 248 -8.75 8.84 -18.33
C MET A 248 -7.31 8.81 -17.79
N PHE A 249 -7.11 8.22 -16.62
CA PHE A 249 -5.80 8.11 -15.99
C PHE A 249 -5.41 6.64 -15.77
N HIS A 250 -4.20 6.29 -16.19
CA HIS A 250 -3.55 5.06 -15.76
C HIS A 250 -2.95 5.30 -14.36
N CYS A 251 -3.06 4.31 -13.49
CA CYS A 251 -2.47 4.35 -12.16
C CYS A 251 -0.94 4.55 -12.24
N ILE A 252 -0.42 5.70 -11.78
CA ILE A 252 1.01 6.01 -11.81
C ILE A 252 1.86 5.02 -11.00
N ILE A 253 1.34 4.53 -9.88
CA ILE A 253 1.97 3.50 -9.04
C ILE A 253 2.05 2.18 -9.81
N HIS A 254 1.02 1.85 -10.59
CA HIS A 254 1.04 0.69 -11.47
C HIS A 254 2.07 0.89 -12.59
N GLN A 255 2.10 2.07 -13.23
CA GLN A 255 3.11 2.40 -14.25
C GLN A 255 4.54 2.31 -13.70
N GLU A 256 4.79 2.87 -12.52
CA GLU A 256 6.08 2.77 -11.81
C GLU A 256 6.46 1.30 -11.56
N ALA A 257 5.52 0.49 -11.08
CA ALA A 257 5.74 -0.93 -10.87
C ALA A 257 6.02 -1.70 -12.19
N LEU A 258 5.41 -1.26 -13.30
CA LEU A 258 5.68 -1.79 -14.64
C LEU A 258 7.05 -1.35 -15.17
N CYS A 259 7.55 -0.16 -14.82
CA CYS A 259 8.91 0.27 -15.20
C CYS A 259 9.97 -0.69 -14.65
N VAL A 260 9.74 -1.37 -13.54
CA VAL A 260 10.70 -2.37 -13.03
C VAL A 260 10.83 -3.60 -13.95
N GLN A 261 9.92 -3.76 -14.93
CA GLN A 261 10.03 -4.77 -15.99
C GLN A 261 10.94 -4.33 -17.14
N THR A 262 11.35 -3.06 -17.22
CA THR A 262 12.26 -2.54 -18.25
C THR A 262 13.72 -2.65 -17.85
N PHE A 263 14.04 -3.19 -16.66
CA PHE A 263 15.42 -3.41 -16.25
C PHE A 263 16.16 -4.33 -17.24
N PRO A 264 17.48 -4.10 -17.43
CA PRO A 264 18.33 -5.02 -18.18
C PRO A 264 18.17 -6.47 -17.71
N ALA A 265 18.18 -7.42 -18.65
CA ALA A 265 17.96 -8.85 -18.37
C ALA A 265 18.88 -9.38 -17.25
N GLU A 266 20.13 -8.92 -17.22
CA GLU A 266 21.11 -9.31 -16.20
C GLU A 266 20.71 -8.88 -14.77
N ILE A 267 20.05 -7.72 -14.62
CA ILE A 267 19.52 -7.25 -13.32
C ILE A 267 18.27 -8.05 -12.93
N VAL A 268 17.47 -8.47 -13.92
CA VAL A 268 16.32 -9.34 -13.67
C VAL A 268 16.76 -10.70 -13.13
N GLU A 269 17.86 -11.27 -13.66
CA GLU A 269 18.42 -12.53 -13.17
C GLU A 269 18.89 -12.47 -11.72
N VAL A 270 19.47 -11.33 -11.30
CA VAL A 270 19.80 -11.09 -9.88
C VAL A 270 18.57 -11.23 -8.99
N MET A 271 17.45 -10.60 -9.37
CA MET A 271 16.20 -10.73 -8.61
C MET A 271 15.66 -12.15 -8.61
N ASN A 272 15.71 -12.85 -9.75
CA ASN A 272 15.25 -14.22 -9.86
C ASN A 272 16.03 -15.14 -8.91
N LEU A 273 17.35 -14.96 -8.84
CA LEU A 273 18.19 -15.73 -7.92
C LEU A 273 17.85 -15.44 -6.45
N VAL A 274 17.70 -14.16 -6.08
CA VAL A 274 17.29 -13.77 -4.71
C VAL A 274 15.95 -14.43 -4.34
N ILE A 275 14.95 -14.37 -5.24
CA ILE A 275 13.65 -15.01 -5.02
C ILE A 275 13.80 -16.53 -4.87
N LYS A 276 14.63 -17.16 -5.70
CA LYS A 276 14.89 -18.61 -5.65
C LYS A 276 15.49 -19.03 -4.31
N ILE A 277 16.48 -18.29 -3.81
CA ILE A 277 17.12 -18.55 -2.52
C ILE A 277 16.12 -18.36 -1.37
N ILE A 278 15.38 -17.25 -1.37
CA ILE A 278 14.37 -17.01 -0.34
C ILE A 278 13.32 -18.12 -0.33
N ASN A 279 12.83 -18.52 -1.51
CA ASN A 279 11.85 -19.60 -1.61
C ASN A 279 12.44 -20.95 -1.17
N SER A 280 13.71 -21.24 -1.41
CA SER A 280 14.32 -22.51 -0.97
C SER A 280 14.40 -22.61 0.55
N ILE A 281 14.60 -21.48 1.24
CA ILE A 281 14.61 -21.36 2.70
C ILE A 281 13.18 -21.40 3.26
N LEU A 282 12.28 -20.57 2.73
CA LEU A 282 10.96 -20.31 3.31
C LEU A 282 9.89 -21.33 2.90
N ALA A 283 9.99 -21.98 1.74
CA ALA A 283 8.96 -22.92 1.28
C ALA A 283 8.98 -24.25 2.05
N LYS A 284 10.12 -24.64 2.61
CA LYS A 284 10.27 -25.88 3.40
C LYS A 284 10.17 -25.54 4.89
N ALA A 285 9.09 -25.97 5.54
CA ALA A 285 8.82 -25.67 6.95
C ALA A 285 9.95 -26.06 7.93
N LEU A 286 10.73 -27.10 7.62
CA LEU A 286 11.91 -27.45 8.41
C LEU A 286 13.06 -26.45 8.21
N TYR A 287 13.37 -26.08 6.96
CA TYR A 287 14.45 -25.13 6.65
C TYR A 287 14.11 -23.75 7.21
N HIS A 288 12.85 -23.33 7.12
CA HIS A 288 12.42 -22.05 7.67
C HIS A 288 12.63 -22.00 9.18
N ARG A 289 12.19 -23.04 9.93
CA ARG A 289 12.43 -23.10 11.38
C ARG A 289 13.92 -23.08 11.72
N GLN A 290 14.70 -23.93 11.06
CA GLN A 290 16.16 -23.99 11.27
C GLN A 290 16.85 -22.65 10.96
N PHE A 291 16.40 -21.93 9.93
CA PHE A 291 16.93 -20.63 9.60
C PHE A 291 16.58 -19.58 10.66
N LYS A 292 15.35 -19.60 11.20
CA LYS A 292 14.97 -18.70 12.30
C LYS A 292 15.73 -18.97 13.58
N ASP A 293 15.88 -20.25 13.93
CA ASP A 293 16.67 -20.66 15.10
C ASP A 293 18.13 -20.19 14.94
N PHE A 294 18.71 -20.37 13.74
CA PHE A 294 20.05 -19.87 13.40
C PHE A 294 20.17 -18.34 13.54
N LEU A 295 19.19 -17.57 13.02
CA LEU A 295 19.20 -16.11 13.15
C LEU A 295 19.11 -15.64 14.61
N GLU A 296 18.38 -16.37 15.45
CA GLU A 296 18.28 -16.10 16.89
C GLU A 296 19.58 -16.43 17.62
N GLU A 297 20.25 -17.54 17.26
CA GLU A 297 21.53 -17.96 17.85
C GLU A 297 22.67 -16.94 17.63
N ILE A 298 22.69 -16.29 16.47
CA ILE A 298 23.71 -15.29 16.11
C ILE A 298 23.29 -13.85 16.44
N ASP A 299 22.15 -13.66 17.14
CA ASP A 299 21.57 -12.35 17.48
C ASP A 299 21.46 -11.42 16.25
N SER A 300 20.98 -11.97 15.12
CA SER A 300 20.84 -11.20 13.88
C SER A 300 19.82 -10.07 14.07
N GLN A 301 20.03 -8.96 13.35
CA GLN A 301 19.13 -7.80 13.35
C GLN A 301 17.67 -8.19 13.05
N PHE A 302 17.48 -9.26 12.28
CA PHE A 302 16.16 -9.69 11.83
C PHE A 302 15.90 -11.14 12.21
N SER A 303 14.68 -11.42 12.67
CA SER A 303 14.25 -12.76 13.05
C SER A 303 13.75 -13.63 11.87
N ASP A 304 13.68 -13.07 10.65
CA ASP A 304 13.12 -13.75 9.47
C ASP A 304 13.41 -12.99 8.16
N LEU A 305 13.25 -13.70 7.03
CA LEU A 305 13.25 -13.14 5.68
C LEU A 305 11.84 -12.73 5.24
N LEU A 306 11.77 -11.96 4.13
CA LEU A 306 10.51 -11.55 3.52
C LEU A 306 10.22 -12.40 2.27
N LEU A 307 8.99 -12.90 2.16
CA LEU A 307 8.52 -13.53 0.92
C LEU A 307 8.23 -12.46 -0.14
N HIS A 308 8.72 -12.70 -1.35
CA HIS A 308 8.40 -11.86 -2.49
C HIS A 308 6.94 -12.08 -2.92
N ASN A 309 6.21 -10.98 -3.11
CA ASN A 309 4.87 -10.98 -3.66
C ASN A 309 4.84 -10.14 -4.95
N LYS A 310 4.57 -10.78 -6.09
CA LYS A 310 4.51 -10.14 -7.41
C LYS A 310 3.42 -9.06 -7.52
N VAL A 311 2.34 -9.20 -6.76
CA VAL A 311 1.18 -8.29 -6.78
C VAL A 311 1.42 -7.06 -5.90
N ARG A 312 2.30 -7.14 -4.90
CA ARG A 312 2.61 -6.02 -4.00
C ARG A 312 3.85 -5.28 -4.49
N TRP A 313 3.65 -4.11 -5.09
CA TRP A 313 4.73 -3.29 -5.67
C TRP A 313 5.90 -3.02 -4.71
N LEU A 314 5.65 -2.70 -3.43
CA LEU A 314 6.71 -2.43 -2.44
C LEU A 314 7.54 -3.67 -2.08
N SER A 315 7.03 -4.87 -2.39
CA SER A 315 7.65 -6.12 -1.94
C SER A 315 9.05 -6.30 -2.48
N ARG A 316 9.34 -5.83 -3.71
CA ARG A 316 10.63 -6.06 -4.36
C ARG A 316 11.77 -5.37 -3.61
N GLY A 317 11.67 -4.05 -3.39
CA GLY A 317 12.70 -3.30 -2.65
C GLY A 317 12.86 -3.78 -1.22
N ASN A 318 11.75 -4.06 -0.52
CA ASN A 318 11.81 -4.54 0.87
C ASN A 318 12.51 -5.91 0.98
N VAL A 319 12.23 -6.82 0.04
CA VAL A 319 12.87 -8.14 -0.01
C VAL A 319 14.36 -8.01 -0.29
N LEU A 320 14.75 -7.22 -1.30
CA LEU A 320 16.16 -6.99 -1.65
C LEU A 320 16.92 -6.36 -0.49
N GLN A 321 16.35 -5.34 0.16
CA GLN A 321 16.99 -4.69 1.31
C GLN A 321 17.13 -5.64 2.51
N ARG A 322 16.12 -6.48 2.79
CA ARG A 322 16.22 -7.51 3.84
C ARG A 322 17.29 -8.55 3.49
N PHE A 323 17.34 -8.99 2.25
CA PHE A 323 18.33 -9.95 1.78
C PHE A 323 19.75 -9.39 1.89
N ALA A 324 19.95 -8.11 1.54
CA ALA A 324 21.25 -7.45 1.64
C ALA A 324 21.75 -7.39 3.09
N LEU A 325 20.86 -7.01 4.02
CA LEU A 325 21.19 -6.92 5.44
C LEU A 325 21.44 -8.28 6.11
N CYS A 326 20.89 -9.36 5.56
CA CYS A 326 21.09 -10.73 6.05
C CYS A 326 22.04 -11.55 5.14
N LEU A 327 22.79 -10.91 4.25
CA LEU A 327 23.53 -11.62 3.20
C LEU A 327 24.57 -12.58 3.80
N SER A 328 25.26 -12.14 4.86
CA SER A 328 26.27 -12.96 5.54
C SER A 328 25.66 -14.21 6.19
N GLU A 329 24.53 -14.04 6.88
CA GLU A 329 23.77 -15.07 7.56
C GLU A 329 23.20 -16.07 6.54
N ILE A 330 22.68 -15.57 5.42
CA ILE A 330 22.17 -16.39 4.33
C ILE A 330 23.29 -17.25 3.75
N LYS A 331 24.47 -16.67 3.45
CA LYS A 331 25.64 -17.42 2.95
C LYS A 331 26.05 -18.53 3.93
N THR A 332 26.19 -18.20 5.21
CA THR A 332 26.58 -19.17 6.24
C THR A 332 25.57 -20.31 6.36
N PHE A 333 24.28 -20.00 6.39
CA PHE A 333 23.24 -21.01 6.49
C PHE A 333 23.21 -21.93 5.26
N LEU A 334 23.32 -21.37 4.06
CA LEU A 334 23.30 -22.12 2.80
C LEU A 334 24.49 -23.07 2.66
N ASN A 335 25.69 -22.62 3.05
CA ASN A 335 26.89 -23.46 3.09
C ASN A 335 26.72 -24.65 4.05
N GLY A 336 26.12 -24.42 5.22
CA GLY A 336 25.78 -25.50 6.17
C GLY A 336 24.74 -26.50 5.66
N LYS A 337 24.01 -26.18 4.58
CA LYS A 337 23.04 -27.08 3.92
C LYS A 337 23.56 -27.69 2.62
N SER A 338 24.83 -27.47 2.27
CA SER A 338 25.41 -27.87 0.97
C SER A 338 24.59 -27.37 -0.22
N ASN A 339 23.96 -26.18 -0.08
CA ASN A 339 23.21 -25.52 -1.14
C ASN A 339 23.94 -24.25 -1.55
N GLU A 340 25.04 -24.43 -2.28
CA GLU A 340 25.93 -23.34 -2.66
C GLU A 340 25.37 -22.50 -3.81
N HIS A 341 25.62 -21.21 -3.72
CA HIS A 341 25.26 -20.22 -4.73
C HIS A 341 26.51 -19.39 -5.03
N PRO A 342 27.38 -19.83 -5.98
CA PRO A 342 28.64 -19.15 -6.26
C PRO A 342 28.46 -17.70 -6.70
N GLU A 343 27.29 -17.35 -7.25
CA GLU A 343 26.94 -16.00 -7.63
C GLU A 343 26.97 -15.03 -6.44
N LEU A 344 26.71 -15.51 -5.21
CA LEU A 344 26.78 -14.68 -4.01
C LEU A 344 28.23 -14.29 -3.64
N GLU A 345 29.24 -14.94 -4.22
CA GLU A 345 30.65 -14.59 -4.07
C GLU A 345 31.21 -13.87 -5.32
N GLU A 346 30.44 -13.79 -6.40
CA GLU A 346 30.86 -13.14 -7.63
C GLU A 346 30.74 -11.61 -7.52
N ASP A 347 31.88 -10.92 -7.66
CA ASP A 347 31.94 -9.46 -7.56
C ASP A 347 30.94 -8.75 -8.50
N LYS A 348 30.89 -9.16 -9.77
CA LYS A 348 29.96 -8.57 -10.75
C LYS A 348 28.50 -8.72 -10.34
N TRP A 349 28.14 -9.86 -9.76
CA TRP A 349 26.78 -10.11 -9.29
C TRP A 349 26.47 -9.25 -8.06
N LEU A 350 27.39 -9.19 -7.09
CA LEU A 350 27.24 -8.39 -5.88
C LEU A 350 27.11 -6.88 -6.18
N GLN A 351 27.86 -6.36 -7.16
CA GLN A 351 27.68 -4.99 -7.61
C GLN A 351 26.26 -4.76 -8.16
N LYS A 352 25.77 -5.64 -9.05
CA LYS A 352 24.42 -5.53 -9.63
C LYS A 352 23.33 -5.67 -8.57
N PHE A 353 23.52 -6.57 -7.61
CA PHE A 353 22.64 -6.75 -6.47
C PHE A 353 22.54 -5.49 -5.62
N ASN A 354 23.67 -4.92 -5.19
CA ASN A 354 23.67 -3.72 -4.37
C ASN A 354 23.09 -2.50 -5.11
N PHE A 355 23.40 -2.34 -6.40
CA PHE A 355 22.76 -1.34 -7.26
C PHE A 355 21.22 -1.51 -7.30
N MET A 356 20.75 -2.75 -7.46
CA MET A 356 19.32 -3.06 -7.50
C MET A 356 18.63 -2.75 -6.18
N VAL A 357 19.26 -3.05 -5.04
CA VAL A 357 18.74 -2.68 -3.71
C VAL A 357 18.55 -1.17 -3.63
N ASP A 358 19.56 -0.39 -3.99
CA ASP A 358 19.50 1.08 -3.92
C ASP A 358 18.40 1.67 -4.80
N ILE A 359 18.29 1.23 -6.07
CA ILE A 359 17.27 1.76 -7.00
C ILE A 359 15.87 1.34 -6.61
N THR A 360 15.66 0.07 -6.23
CA THR A 360 14.32 -0.40 -5.84
C THR A 360 13.85 0.23 -4.52
N MET A 361 14.76 0.57 -3.61
CA MET A 361 14.42 1.33 -2.41
C MET A 361 14.02 2.78 -2.73
N LYS A 362 14.69 3.44 -3.68
CA LYS A 362 14.29 4.78 -4.15
C LYS A 362 12.93 4.78 -4.84
N LEU A 363 12.64 3.75 -5.63
CA LEU A 363 11.31 3.54 -6.19
C LEU A 363 10.29 3.35 -5.07
N ASN A 364 10.56 2.51 -4.08
CA ASN A 364 9.69 2.36 -2.90
C ASN A 364 9.45 3.70 -2.16
N GLU A 365 10.47 4.55 -2.01
CA GLU A 365 10.31 5.88 -1.42
C GLU A 365 9.41 6.79 -2.26
N LEU A 366 9.61 6.81 -3.59
CA LEU A 366 8.72 7.53 -4.50
C LEU A 366 7.30 7.01 -4.38
N ASN A 367 7.13 5.69 -4.44
CA ASN A 367 5.86 4.99 -4.33
C ASN A 367 5.08 5.37 -3.06
N LEU A 368 5.77 5.43 -1.92
CA LEU A 368 5.20 5.83 -0.64
C LEU A 368 4.82 7.32 -0.61
N LYS A 369 5.61 8.19 -1.25
CA LYS A 369 5.24 9.61 -1.42
C LYS A 369 4.06 9.78 -2.37
N LEU A 370 4.00 8.91 -3.38
CA LEU A 370 2.89 8.78 -4.32
C LEU A 370 1.68 8.05 -3.71
N GLN A 371 1.67 7.85 -2.40
CA GLN A 371 0.60 7.24 -1.63
C GLN A 371 0.29 8.10 -0.40
N GLY A 372 -0.95 8.10 0.06
CA GLY A 372 -1.43 8.80 1.25
C GLY A 372 -2.94 8.96 1.19
N LYS A 373 -3.53 9.59 2.21
CA LYS A 373 -4.87 10.20 2.13
C LYS A 373 -4.68 11.72 2.06
N GLY A 374 -5.41 12.41 1.18
CA GLY A 374 -5.38 13.87 1.08
C GLY A 374 -4.19 14.49 0.33
N ASN A 375 -3.30 13.69 -0.24
CA ASN A 375 -2.30 14.20 -1.19
C ASN A 375 -3.00 14.99 -2.33
N PRO A 376 -2.43 16.13 -2.70
CA PRO A 376 -2.95 16.92 -3.80
C PRO A 376 -2.33 16.46 -5.12
N ALA A 377 -2.88 16.95 -6.21
CA ALA A 377 -2.41 16.60 -7.55
C ALA A 377 -0.96 16.99 -7.82
N TYR A 378 -0.48 18.06 -7.19
CA TYR A 378 0.90 18.50 -7.35
C TYR A 378 1.90 17.48 -6.79
N ALA A 379 1.48 16.50 -5.98
CA ALA A 379 2.34 15.39 -5.59
C ALA A 379 2.82 14.57 -6.80
N LEU A 380 2.14 14.66 -7.96
CA LEU A 380 2.65 14.10 -9.22
C LEU A 380 3.93 14.81 -9.72
N LEU A 381 4.22 16.02 -9.24
CA LEU A 381 5.52 16.66 -9.48
C LEU A 381 6.66 15.86 -8.87
N GLU A 382 6.42 15.03 -7.85
CA GLU A 382 7.45 14.11 -7.34
C GLU A 382 7.95 13.15 -8.41
N VAL A 383 7.09 12.73 -9.36
CA VAL A 383 7.52 11.90 -10.50
C VAL A 383 8.48 12.67 -11.39
N VAL A 384 8.13 13.90 -11.76
CA VAL A 384 8.99 14.78 -12.58
C VAL A 384 10.30 15.10 -11.85
N CYS A 385 10.23 15.34 -10.55
CA CYS A 385 11.40 15.55 -9.70
C CYS A 385 12.25 14.27 -9.62
N PHE A 386 11.64 13.10 -9.56
CA PHE A 386 12.33 11.81 -9.52
C PHE A 386 13.01 11.49 -10.84
N GLU A 387 12.34 11.74 -11.97
CA GLU A 387 12.94 11.66 -13.31
C GLU A 387 14.21 12.53 -13.38
N LYS A 388 14.13 13.78 -12.88
CA LYS A 388 15.30 14.66 -12.82
C LYS A 388 16.42 14.15 -11.90
N LYS A 389 16.10 13.35 -10.87
CA LYS A 389 17.11 12.74 -10.00
C LYS A 389 17.99 11.74 -10.74
N PHE A 390 17.51 11.10 -11.80
CA PHE A 390 18.33 10.19 -12.59
C PHE A 390 19.54 10.87 -13.23
N PHE A 391 19.44 12.15 -13.62
CA PHE A 391 20.61 12.91 -14.11
C PHE A 391 21.71 12.97 -13.04
N PHE A 392 21.35 13.26 -11.80
CA PHE A 392 22.28 13.28 -10.68
C PHE A 392 22.79 11.86 -10.36
N PHE A 393 21.95 10.83 -10.46
CA PHE A 393 22.38 9.45 -10.24
C PHE A 393 23.40 8.99 -11.30
N VAL A 394 23.24 9.40 -12.55
CA VAL A 394 24.22 9.15 -13.61
C VAL A 394 25.52 9.91 -13.34
N GLU A 395 25.45 11.18 -12.93
CA GLU A 395 26.63 11.98 -12.57
C GLU A 395 27.40 11.36 -11.39
N ASP A 396 26.69 10.86 -10.39
CA ASP A 396 27.27 10.16 -9.24
C ASP A 396 27.98 8.86 -9.62
N MET A 397 27.43 8.12 -10.59
CA MET A 397 28.04 6.92 -11.12
C MET A 397 29.31 7.27 -11.89
N VAL A 398 29.26 8.24 -12.81
CA VAL A 398 30.42 8.67 -13.60
C VAL A 398 31.54 9.23 -12.71
N SER A 399 31.19 9.97 -11.66
CA SER A 399 32.15 10.52 -10.70
C SER A 399 32.63 9.51 -9.64
N SER A 400 32.07 8.29 -9.62
CA SER A 400 32.34 7.24 -8.63
C SER A 400 32.13 7.67 -7.16
N LYS A 401 31.39 8.75 -6.88
CA LYS A 401 31.18 9.24 -5.50
C LYS A 401 30.07 8.47 -4.77
N LEU A 402 29.09 7.97 -5.51
CA LEU A 402 27.98 7.13 -5.03
C LEU A 402 27.21 7.67 -3.80
N PRO A 403 26.97 8.99 -3.62
CA PRO A 403 26.26 9.51 -2.44
C PRO A 403 24.82 9.00 -2.33
N HIS A 404 24.17 8.70 -3.46
CA HIS A 404 22.81 8.19 -3.50
C HIS A 404 22.73 6.64 -3.51
N PHE A 405 23.85 5.93 -3.54
CA PHE A 405 23.89 4.47 -3.65
C PHE A 405 24.55 3.86 -2.41
N LYS A 406 23.79 3.79 -1.31
CA LYS A 406 24.33 3.42 0.00
C LYS A 406 24.86 1.99 0.01
N ASN A 407 24.09 1.03 -0.51
CA ASN A 407 24.49 -0.37 -0.49
C ASN A 407 25.68 -0.60 -1.43
N LEU A 408 25.66 -0.01 -2.63
CA LEU A 408 26.79 -0.15 -3.58
C LEU A 408 28.07 0.53 -3.06
N LYS A 409 27.94 1.70 -2.43
CA LYS A 409 29.04 2.41 -1.80
C LYS A 409 29.63 1.60 -0.65
N GLN A 410 28.78 1.05 0.23
CA GLN A 410 29.22 0.21 1.33
C GLN A 410 29.97 -1.03 0.82
N TYR A 411 29.43 -1.71 -0.20
CA TYR A 411 30.10 -2.84 -0.84
C TYR A 411 31.48 -2.47 -1.37
N ARG A 412 31.59 -1.36 -2.12
CA ARG A 412 32.87 -0.84 -2.61
C ARG A 412 33.85 -0.59 -1.48
N ASP A 413 33.41 0.09 -0.42
CA ASP A 413 34.27 0.51 0.69
C ASP A 413 34.76 -0.70 1.52
N GLU A 414 33.93 -1.75 1.65
CA GLU A 414 34.27 -2.99 2.37
C GLU A 414 35.19 -3.93 1.57
N THR A 415 35.02 -4.00 0.25
CA THR A 415 35.71 -4.97 -0.61
C THR A 415 36.84 -4.36 -1.45
N ASN A 416 36.95 -3.03 -1.49
CA ASN A 416 37.78 -2.29 -2.45
C ASN A 416 37.50 -2.64 -3.92
N ALA A 417 36.28 -3.11 -4.24
CA ALA A 417 35.89 -3.46 -5.59
C ALA A 417 35.88 -2.25 -6.54
N THR A 418 36.33 -2.46 -7.77
CA THR A 418 36.20 -1.47 -8.84
C THR A 418 34.79 -1.55 -9.42
N ILE A 419 33.98 -0.53 -9.15
CA ILE A 419 32.59 -0.47 -9.61
C ILE A 419 32.52 -0.27 -11.12
N ASP A 420 31.70 -1.05 -11.82
CA ASP A 420 31.42 -0.87 -13.26
C ASP A 420 30.48 0.33 -13.48
N THR A 421 31.03 1.54 -13.33
CA THR A 421 30.29 2.79 -13.42
C THR A 421 29.72 3.03 -14.82
N ASN A 422 30.35 2.49 -15.86
CA ASN A 422 29.85 2.61 -17.24
C ASN A 422 28.56 1.80 -17.41
N TYR A 423 28.55 0.54 -16.97
CA TYR A 423 27.36 -0.30 -17.01
C TYR A 423 26.20 0.33 -16.25
N PHE A 424 26.41 0.75 -15.00
CA PHE A 424 25.33 1.32 -14.19
C PHE A 424 24.85 2.68 -14.72
N SER A 425 25.73 3.48 -15.31
CA SER A 425 25.34 4.73 -15.98
C SER A 425 24.46 4.50 -17.20
N ILE A 426 24.69 3.42 -17.96
CA ILE A 426 23.83 3.03 -19.08
C ILE A 426 22.50 2.49 -18.56
N ALA A 427 22.53 1.63 -17.54
CA ALA A 427 21.33 1.06 -16.94
C ALA A 427 20.38 2.11 -16.35
N LEU A 428 20.90 3.24 -15.83
CA LEU A 428 20.10 4.36 -15.33
C LEU A 428 19.46 5.22 -16.42
N LYS A 429 19.92 5.12 -17.67
CA LYS A 429 19.39 5.89 -18.81
C LYS A 429 18.28 5.15 -19.56
N ILE A 430 18.16 3.85 -19.34
CA ILE A 430 17.09 2.98 -19.85
C ILE A 430 15.88 3.13 -18.93
#